data_AF-A0A2S9FRU7-F1
#
_entry.id   AF-A0A2S9FRU7-F1
#
_cell.length_a   1.000
_cell.length_b   1.000
_cell.length_c   1.000
_cell.angle_alpha   90.00
_cell.angle_beta   90.00
_cell.angle_gamma   90.00
#
_symmetry.space_group_name_H-M   'P 1'
#
loop_
_entity.id
_entity.type
_entity.pdbx_description
1 polymer ?
#
loop_
_entity_poly.entity_id
_entity_poly.type
_entity_poly.pdbx_seq_one_letter_code
_entity_poly.pdbx_strand_id
1 'polypeptide(L)'
;RILAESDAAAAARYVPVPVALGDDWPKALTANGFDHTEPTAWAAEGLLPFLTDEAQEALFEGIELYSARGSRIAVEARADAHSDLSCWLCTRHW
;
A
#
# COMPACT_ATOMS: atom_id res chain seq x y z
N ARG A 1 16.93 -0.62 -13.93
CA ARG A 1 17.43 -1.67 -14.85
C ARG A 1 18.65 -2.32 -14.19
N ILE A 2 18.44 -3.28 -13.28
CA ILE A 2 19.51 -4.01 -12.55
C ILE A 2 19.26 -5.52 -12.64
N LEU A 3 17.99 -5.94 -12.53
CA LEU A 3 17.56 -7.33 -12.75
C LEU A 3 17.76 -7.86 -14.17
N ALA A 4 17.89 -6.98 -15.18
CA ALA A 4 18.09 -7.42 -16.57
C ALA A 4 19.55 -7.79 -16.90
N GLU A 5 20.50 -7.40 -16.05
CA GLU A 5 21.94 -7.60 -16.25
C GLU A 5 22.52 -8.71 -15.35
N SER A 6 21.66 -9.35 -14.55
CA SER A 6 21.98 -10.50 -13.72
C SER A 6 21.16 -11.69 -14.21
N ASP A 7 21.70 -12.92 -14.13
CA ASP A 7 20.97 -14.19 -14.40
C ASP A 7 19.84 -14.46 -13.38
N ALA A 8 19.41 -13.43 -12.65
CA ALA A 8 18.34 -13.50 -11.67
C ALA A 8 16.99 -13.51 -12.38
N ALA A 9 16.30 -14.65 -12.31
CA ALA A 9 14.89 -14.72 -12.68
C ALA A 9 14.03 -14.04 -11.61
N ALA A 10 13.03 -13.26 -12.03
CA ALA A 10 12.06 -12.69 -11.09
C ALA A 10 11.30 -13.82 -10.39
N ALA A 11 11.36 -13.87 -9.06
CA ALA A 11 10.65 -14.87 -8.26
C ALA A 11 9.12 -14.65 -8.23
N ALA A 12 8.67 -13.48 -8.69
CA ALA A 12 7.26 -13.10 -8.72
C ALA A 12 6.95 -12.33 -10.01
N ARG A 13 5.67 -12.38 -10.41
CA ARG A 13 5.15 -11.55 -11.49
C ARG A 13 5.10 -10.10 -11.03
N TYR A 14 5.65 -9.19 -11.85
CA TYR A 14 5.54 -7.75 -11.64
C TYR A 14 4.45 -7.17 -12.56
N VAL A 15 3.52 -6.40 -11.98
CA VAL A 15 2.45 -5.71 -12.72
C VAL A 15 2.46 -4.24 -12.29
N PRO A 16 2.94 -3.31 -13.14
CA PRO A 16 2.90 -1.88 -12.83
C PRO A 16 1.47 -1.34 -12.95
N VAL A 17 1.06 -0.50 -12.01
CA VAL A 17 -0.24 0.20 -12.02
C VAL A 17 0.02 1.71 -12.08
N PRO A 18 0.00 2.34 -13.26
CA PRO A 18 0.36 3.75 -13.43
C PRO A 18 -0.82 4.65 -13.04
N VAL A 19 -0.93 4.97 -11.75
CA VAL A 19 -1.97 5.83 -11.19
C VAL A 19 -1.38 6.69 -10.07
N ALA A 20 -1.82 7.95 -9.96
CA ALA A 20 -1.47 8.78 -8.82
C ALA A 20 -2.32 8.38 -7.61
N LEU A 21 -1.77 8.48 -6.39
CA LEU A 21 -2.52 8.12 -5.18
C LEU A 21 -3.73 9.04 -4.90
N GLY A 22 -3.73 10.25 -5.46
CA GLY A 22 -4.88 11.16 -5.36
C GLY A 22 -6.02 10.84 -6.33
N ASP A 23 -5.79 9.95 -7.31
CA ASP A 23 -6.81 9.45 -8.22
C ASP A 23 -7.40 8.12 -7.68
N ASP A 24 -8.33 7.51 -8.42
CA ASP A 24 -8.97 6.23 -8.07
C ASP A 24 -8.01 5.03 -8.28
N TRP A 25 -6.98 4.97 -7.44
CA TRP A 25 -5.96 3.92 -7.47
C TRP A 25 -6.49 2.52 -7.14
N PRO A 26 -7.49 2.30 -6.27
CA PRO A 26 -7.99 0.95 -6.01
C PRO A 26 -8.70 0.34 -7.23
N LYS A 27 -9.45 1.16 -7.98
CA LYS A 27 -10.02 0.74 -9.25
C LYS A 27 -8.95 0.42 -10.28
N ALA A 28 -7.90 1.24 -10.38
CA ALA A 28 -6.78 0.95 -11.28
C ALA A 28 -6.07 -0.35 -10.90
N LEU A 29 -5.90 -0.62 -9.59
CA LEU A 29 -5.27 -1.83 -9.07
C LEU A 29 -6.08 -3.08 -9.41
N THR A 30 -7.39 -3.09 -9.12
CA THR A 30 -8.29 -4.21 -9.45
C THR A 30 -8.41 -4.45 -10.96
N ALA A 31 -8.45 -3.38 -11.77
CA ALA A 31 -8.45 -3.49 -13.23
C ALA A 31 -7.16 -4.14 -13.79
N ASN A 32 -6.06 -4.10 -13.03
CA ASN A 32 -4.79 -4.76 -13.37
C ASN A 32 -4.66 -6.18 -12.79
N GLY A 33 -5.76 -6.75 -12.28
CA GLY A 33 -5.85 -8.14 -11.85
C GLY A 33 -5.52 -8.38 -10.38
N PHE A 34 -5.53 -7.33 -9.55
CA PHE A 34 -5.49 -7.50 -8.10
C PHE A 34 -6.81 -8.09 -7.59
N ASP A 35 -6.71 -9.19 -6.84
CA ASP A 35 -7.84 -9.85 -6.19
C ASP A 35 -7.89 -9.44 -4.70
N HIS A 36 -8.82 -8.54 -4.38
CA HIS A 36 -9.03 -8.04 -3.02
C HIS A 36 -9.66 -9.08 -2.08
N THR A 37 -10.04 -10.26 -2.58
CA THR A 37 -10.55 -11.36 -1.77
C THR A 37 -9.44 -12.25 -1.21
N GLU A 38 -8.20 -12.07 -1.65
CA GLU A 38 -7.02 -12.77 -1.14
C GLU A 38 -6.24 -11.92 -0.11
N PRO A 39 -5.66 -12.53 0.94
CA PRO A 39 -4.82 -11.81 1.90
C PRO A 39 -3.63 -11.13 1.22
N THR A 40 -3.49 -9.82 1.44
CA THR A 40 -2.48 -8.98 0.77
C THR A 40 -1.44 -8.46 1.77
N ALA A 41 -0.18 -8.42 1.33
CA ALA A 41 0.89 -7.72 2.04
C ALA A 41 1.14 -6.36 1.36
N TRP A 42 0.85 -5.27 2.08
CA TRP A 42 1.04 -3.90 1.64
C TRP A 42 2.35 -3.31 2.19
N ALA A 43 2.99 -2.45 1.42
CA ALA A 43 4.17 -1.69 1.85
C ALA A 43 4.04 -0.22 1.43
N ALA A 44 4.14 0.69 2.39
CA ALA A 44 4.16 2.13 2.18
C ALA A 44 5.46 2.72 2.78
N GLU A 45 6.50 2.82 1.95
CA GLU A 45 7.84 3.30 2.31
C GLU A 45 8.15 4.61 1.57
N GLY A 46 8.80 5.57 2.24
CA GLY A 46 9.20 6.85 1.67
C GLY A 46 8.04 7.72 1.16
N LEU A 47 6.81 7.43 1.58
CA LEU A 47 5.61 8.04 1.01
C LEU A 47 4.96 9.08 1.92
N LEU A 48 4.67 8.71 3.18
CA LEU A 48 3.84 9.49 4.08
C LEU A 48 4.28 10.95 4.27
N PRO A 49 5.59 11.29 4.38
CA PRO A 49 6.01 12.68 4.57
C PRO A 49 5.63 13.64 3.44
N PHE A 50 5.20 13.12 2.28
CA PHE A 50 4.79 13.91 1.12
C PHE A 50 3.27 14.02 0.96
N LEU A 51 2.51 13.38 1.84
CA LEU A 51 1.04 13.38 1.81
C LEU A 51 0.48 14.35 2.86
N THR A 52 -0.64 14.99 2.53
CA THR A 52 -1.46 15.69 3.54
C THR A 52 -2.13 14.64 4.45
N ASP A 53 -2.62 15.07 5.61
CA ASP A 53 -3.29 14.16 6.54
C ASP A 53 -4.52 13.50 5.91
N GLU A 54 -5.31 14.24 5.12
CA GLU A 54 -6.47 13.69 4.40
C GLU A 54 -6.06 12.66 3.35
N ALA A 55 -4.93 12.88 2.68
CA ALA A 55 -4.41 11.92 1.70
C ALA A 55 -3.87 10.64 2.37
N GLN A 56 -3.31 10.75 3.58
CA GLN A 56 -2.92 9.58 4.37
C GLN A 56 -4.15 8.80 4.84
N GLU A 57 -5.18 9.47 5.36
CA GLU A 57 -6.43 8.81 5.77
C GLU A 57 -7.09 8.08 4.59
N ALA A 58 -7.27 8.76 3.45
CA ALA A 58 -7.86 8.16 2.26
C ALA A 58 -7.06 6.96 1.73
N LEU A 59 -5.72 7.01 1.81
CA LEU A 59 -4.86 5.88 1.46
C LEU A 59 -5.15 4.67 2.35
N PHE A 60 -5.19 4.85 3.66
CA PHE A 60 -5.40 3.75 4.60
C PHE A 60 -6.83 3.21 4.56
N GLU A 61 -7.84 4.05 4.36
CA GLU A 61 -9.22 3.60 4.12
C GLU A 61 -9.33 2.76 2.84
N GLY A 62 -8.64 3.17 1.77
CA GLY A 62 -8.57 2.38 0.54
C GLY A 62 -7.88 1.04 0.77
N ILE A 63 -6.77 1.01 1.50
CA ILE A 63 -6.08 -0.25 1.83
C ILE A 63 -6.99 -1.18 2.66
N GLU A 64 -7.70 -0.64 3.65
CA GLU A 64 -8.67 -1.39 4.47
C GLU A 64 -9.81 -1.98 3.65
N LEU A 65 -10.44 -1.18 2.81
CA LEU A 65 -11.56 -1.63 1.98
C LEU A 65 -11.16 -2.77 1.02
N TYR A 66 -9.91 -2.78 0.55
CA TYR A 66 -9.41 -3.74 -0.43
C TYR A 66 -8.52 -4.84 0.16
N SER A 67 -8.63 -5.08 1.48
CA SER A 67 -7.86 -6.10 2.18
C SER A 67 -8.74 -7.21 2.73
N ALA A 68 -8.51 -8.43 2.25
CA ALA A 68 -9.12 -9.61 2.86
C ALA A 68 -8.59 -9.86 4.27
N ARG A 69 -9.34 -10.61 5.07
CA ARG A 69 -8.90 -11.04 6.40
C ARG A 69 -7.55 -11.77 6.32
N GLY A 70 -6.61 -11.38 7.18
CA GLY A 70 -5.25 -11.92 7.20
C GLY A 70 -4.23 -11.12 6.40
N SER A 71 -4.68 -10.04 5.74
CA SER A 71 -3.79 -9.04 5.15
C SER A 71 -2.90 -8.38 6.19
N ARG A 72 -1.77 -7.81 5.75
CA ARG A 72 -0.77 -7.15 6.60
C ARG A 72 -0.27 -5.91 5.90
N ILE A 73 0.16 -4.92 6.68
CA ILE A 73 0.78 -3.69 6.16
C ILE A 73 2.07 -3.38 6.91
N ALA A 74 3.08 -2.95 6.16
CA ALA A 74 4.29 -2.32 6.68
C ALA A 74 4.33 -0.86 6.23
N VAL A 75 4.58 0.06 7.17
CA VAL A 75 4.57 1.50 6.91
C VAL A 75 5.81 2.14 7.51
N GLU A 76 6.50 2.96 6.73
CA GLU A 76 7.53 3.87 7.24
C GLU A 76 6.85 5.16 7.72
N ALA A 77 6.94 5.43 9.02
CA ALA A 77 6.41 6.65 9.64
C ALA A 77 7.52 7.40 10.38
N ARG A 78 7.46 8.74 10.36
CA ARG A 78 8.40 9.56 11.15
C ARG A 78 7.96 9.58 12.61
N ALA A 79 8.92 9.59 13.53
CA ALA A 79 8.65 9.60 14.97
C ALA A 79 7.91 10.87 15.46
N ASP A 80 7.96 11.96 14.68
CA ASP A 80 7.33 13.25 14.97
C ASP A 80 6.09 13.53 14.10
N ALA A 81 5.81 12.70 13.10
CA ALA A 81 4.61 12.83 12.28
C ALA A 81 3.41 12.33 13.10
N HIS A 82 2.60 13.29 13.55
CA HIS A 82 1.26 13.18 14.10
C HIS A 82 0.87 11.78 14.63
N SER A 83 0.92 11.68 15.95
CA SER A 83 0.38 10.60 16.75
C SER A 83 -1.08 10.29 16.36
N ASP A 84 -1.27 9.27 15.52
CA ASP A 84 -2.30 8.24 15.74
C ASP A 84 -2.22 7.06 14.74
N LEU A 85 -1.26 7.00 13.81
CA LEU A 85 -1.19 5.87 12.85
C LEU A 85 -1.14 4.50 13.56
N SER A 86 -0.31 4.38 14.60
CA SER A 86 -0.25 3.15 15.40
C SER A 86 -1.57 2.86 16.11
N CYS A 87 -2.26 3.89 16.60
CA CYS A 87 -3.57 3.76 17.24
C CYS A 87 -4.67 3.40 16.22
N TRP A 88 -4.67 4.01 15.05
CA TRP A 88 -5.56 3.74 13.92
C TRP A 88 -5.43 2.28 13.50
N LEU A 89 -4.20 1.80 13.30
CA LEU A 89 -3.96 0.39 12.96
C LEU A 89 -4.44 -0.53 14.08
N CYS A 90 -4.10 -0.23 15.34
CA CYS A 90 -4.52 -1.02 16.50
C CYS A 90 -6.05 -1.08 16.66
N THR A 91 -6.73 0.05 16.52
CA THR A 91 -8.19 0.17 16.70
C THR A 91 -8.98 -0.52 15.59
N ARG A 92 -8.39 -0.65 14.40
CA ARG A 92 -8.97 -1.35 13.24
C ARG A 92 -8.45 -2.78 13.07
N HIS A 93 -7.73 -3.30 14.07
CA HIS A 93 -7.22 -4.68 14.13
C HIS A 93 -6.30 -5.07 12.97
N TRP A 94 -5.47 -4.13 12.54
CA TRP A 94 -4.34 -4.36 11.64
C TRP A 94 -3.11 -4.90 12.38
#